data_AF-A0A8X6HBG5-F1
#
_entry.id   AF-A0A8X6HBG5-F1
#
_cell.length_a   1.000
_cell.length_b   1.000
_cell.length_c   1.000
_cell.angle_alpha   90.00
_cell.angle_beta   90.00
_cell.angle_gamma   90.00
#
_symmetry.space_group_name_H-M   'P 1'
#
loop_
_entity.id
_entity.type
_entity.pdbx_description
1 polymer ?
#
loop_
_entity_poly.entity_id
_entity_poly.type
_entity_poly.pdbx_seq_one_letter_code
_entity_poly.pdbx_strand_id
1 'polypeptide(L)'
;MEFEQEIIPKKLYCISTAGIYPYCIDDTDKSTPEEIVIRANLQNEEAEIFKKHYSAISNTNWIVYNYNPNPQKFVFSKTWLCHHSKLHKRIAKGNADCKAKLSNVIKKITKATKKKDKYLKYDMTLARQQFYQYFSDGMSPIEAFRFHENKFLLEDNFMGLANPSLNPTLNQIYYLHECWRDANLGSSINPFDKLKEKVPFYESIGTTVKFHDDHLWAVLLVTPLMKRNHPLSSSKEIIFIDSTASCETSSIITIKLSATKVGALPLAVMIHVSNHPDLFMSNNSSAEKGALAAVWPEAKQLLCHFHVAQAEWCWLFSYKMMEQEKNSTFIKTFSSCTQYRKRYLFCSLN
;
A
#
# COMPACT_ATOMS: atom_id res chain seq x y z
N MET A 1 40.40 11.32 -3.25
CA MET A 1 40.84 10.80 -1.93
C MET A 1 42.14 11.50 -1.62
N GLU A 2 42.05 12.67 -1.02
CA GLU A 2 43.22 13.37 -0.49
C GLU A 2 43.48 12.74 0.88
N PHE A 3 44.58 12.02 1.01
CA PHE A 3 45.07 11.64 2.33
C PHE A 3 45.87 12.83 2.84
N GLU A 4 45.37 13.53 3.84
CA GLU A 4 46.21 14.45 4.62
C GLU A 4 47.39 13.65 5.17
N GLN A 5 48.58 14.25 5.14
CA GLN A 5 49.88 13.58 5.35
C GLN A 5 50.09 12.98 6.77
N GLU A 6 49.09 12.98 7.63
CA GLU A 6 49.22 12.47 8.99
C GLU A 6 48.77 11.01 9.10
N ILE A 7 49.77 10.15 9.22
CA ILE A 7 49.72 8.75 9.65
C ILE A 7 49.16 7.76 8.60
N ILE A 8 50.07 7.24 7.77
CA ILE A 8 49.81 6.08 6.91
C ILE A 8 49.57 4.85 7.82
N PRO A 9 48.39 4.21 7.79
CA PRO A 9 48.08 3.10 8.68
C PRO A 9 48.94 1.88 8.37
N LYS A 10 49.38 1.19 9.44
CA LYS A 10 50.16 -0.05 9.31
C LYS A 10 49.34 -1.15 8.64
N LYS A 11 48.02 -1.20 8.83
CA LYS A 11 47.15 -2.11 8.07
C LYS A 11 45.90 -1.41 7.56
N LEU A 12 45.56 -1.64 6.29
CA LEU A 12 44.38 -1.09 5.65
C LEU A 12 43.51 -2.22 5.09
N TYR A 13 42.24 -2.26 5.50
CA TYR A 13 41.25 -3.21 4.99
C TYR A 13 40.18 -2.45 4.20
N CYS A 14 40.12 -2.64 2.89
CA CYS A 14 39.02 -2.13 2.08
C CYS A 14 37.96 -3.22 1.92
N ILE A 15 36.76 -3.01 2.49
CA ILE A 15 35.64 -3.94 2.38
C ILE A 15 34.57 -3.33 1.48
N SER A 16 34.32 -3.97 0.34
CA SER A 16 33.22 -3.62 -0.55
C SER A 16 32.11 -4.66 -0.53
N THR A 17 30.89 -4.18 -0.64
CA THR A 17 29.69 -4.98 -0.88
C THR A 17 29.09 -4.47 -2.17
N ALA A 18 29.09 -5.31 -3.22
CA ALA A 18 28.59 -4.93 -4.54
C ALA A 18 27.12 -4.49 -4.43
N GLY A 19 26.89 -3.17 -4.40
CA GLY A 19 25.58 -2.56 -4.28
C GLY A 19 25.42 -1.62 -3.08
N ILE A 20 25.11 -0.37 -3.42
CA ILE A 20 24.36 0.60 -2.62
C ILE A 20 25.18 1.34 -1.55
N TYR A 21 26.35 1.87 -1.91
CA TYR A 21 26.94 2.99 -1.16
C TYR A 21 27.56 4.00 -2.12
N PRO A 22 27.23 5.30 -2.01
CA PRO A 22 27.87 6.32 -2.82
C PRO A 22 29.19 6.85 -2.28
N TYR A 23 29.57 6.51 -1.04
CA TYR A 23 30.74 7.09 -0.38
C TYR A 23 31.52 6.04 0.43
N CYS A 24 32.82 6.31 0.65
CA CYS A 24 33.70 5.56 1.54
C CYS A 24 33.43 5.95 2.99
N ILE A 25 33.44 4.97 3.89
CA ILE A 25 33.19 5.15 5.33
C ILE A 25 34.27 4.44 6.13
N ASP A 26 34.83 5.11 7.13
CA ASP A 26 35.70 4.47 8.12
C ASP A 26 34.84 3.63 9.09
N ASP A 27 35.08 2.32 9.13
CA ASP A 27 34.42 1.41 10.08
C ASP A 27 35.12 1.54 11.44
N THR A 28 34.78 2.60 12.19
CA THR A 28 35.38 2.93 13.49
C THR A 28 35.28 1.79 14.48
N ASP A 29 34.21 1.00 14.44
CA ASP A 29 34.02 -0.16 15.33
C ASP A 29 35.05 -1.27 15.11
N LYS A 30 35.57 -1.39 13.88
CA LYS A 30 36.57 -2.40 13.50
C LYS A 30 37.96 -1.84 13.37
N SER A 31 38.07 -0.52 13.27
CA SER A 31 39.34 0.17 13.18
C SER A 31 39.98 0.24 14.56
N THR A 32 41.30 0.11 14.58
CA THR A 32 42.17 0.27 15.74
C THR A 32 43.28 1.24 15.37
N PRO A 33 44.05 1.79 16.32
CA PRO A 33 45.17 2.67 16.01
C PRO A 33 46.23 2.05 15.06
N GLU A 34 46.29 0.72 14.95
CA GLU A 34 47.23 0.00 14.08
C GLU A 34 46.60 -0.55 12.79
N GLU A 35 45.26 -0.65 12.74
CA GLU A 35 44.51 -1.23 11.63
C GLU A 35 43.31 -0.34 11.28
N ILE A 36 43.30 0.27 10.11
CA ILE A 36 42.15 1.03 9.61
C ILE A 36 41.32 0.15 8.70
N VAL A 37 40.01 0.10 8.95
CA VAL A 37 39.05 -0.63 8.14
C VAL A 37 38.16 0.39 7.43
N ILE A 38 38.31 0.47 6.11
CA ILE A 38 37.51 1.35 5.25
C ILE A 38 36.48 0.49 4.52
N ARG A 39 35.24 0.96 4.47
CA ARG A 39 34.18 0.40 3.65
C ARG A 39 33.95 1.29 2.45
N ALA A 40 33.93 0.71 1.26
CA ALA A 40 33.80 1.44 0.01
C ALA A 40 33.03 0.59 -0.99
N ASN A 41 32.26 1.19 -1.89
CA ASN A 41 31.56 0.47 -2.95
C ASN A 41 32.47 0.27 -4.17
N LEU A 42 33.48 -0.59 -4.02
CA LEU A 42 34.40 -0.96 -5.10
C LEU A 42 33.86 -2.12 -5.94
N GLN A 43 34.03 -2.02 -7.24
CA GLN A 43 33.93 -3.12 -8.21
C GLN A 43 35.24 -3.93 -8.26
N ASN A 44 35.17 -5.11 -8.90
CA ASN A 44 36.31 -6.04 -8.98
C ASN A 44 37.57 -5.39 -9.59
N GLU A 45 37.40 -4.67 -10.70
CA GLU A 45 38.50 -4.00 -11.42
C GLU A 45 39.09 -2.83 -10.62
N GLU A 46 38.27 -2.16 -9.80
CA GLU A 46 38.67 -1.01 -9.00
C GLU A 46 39.55 -1.38 -7.80
N ALA A 47 39.50 -2.64 -7.33
CA ALA A 47 40.31 -3.08 -6.20
C ALA A 47 41.82 -3.04 -6.47
N GLU A 48 42.25 -3.34 -7.70
CA GLU A 48 43.66 -3.25 -8.11
C GLU A 48 44.06 -1.79 -8.42
N ILE A 49 43.13 -1.00 -8.96
CA ILE A 49 43.31 0.45 -9.15
C ILE A 49 43.55 1.13 -7.80
N PHE A 50 42.72 0.84 -6.80
CA PHE A 50 42.90 1.33 -5.43
C PHE A 50 44.28 0.99 -4.87
N LYS A 51 44.72 -0.26 -5.02
CA LYS A 51 46.06 -0.69 -4.59
C LYS A 51 47.15 0.11 -5.29
N LYS A 52 47.03 0.40 -6.58
CA LYS A 52 47.99 1.22 -7.33
C LYS A 52 48.07 2.64 -6.77
N HIS A 53 46.94 3.29 -6.53
CA HIS A 53 46.89 4.64 -5.94
C HIS A 53 47.46 4.66 -4.53
N TYR A 54 47.05 3.72 -3.67
CA TYR A 54 47.58 3.62 -2.32
C TYR A 54 49.09 3.38 -2.30
N SER A 55 49.61 2.56 -3.21
CA SER A 55 51.06 2.31 -3.34
C SER A 55 51.83 3.59 -3.68
N ALA A 56 51.29 4.43 -4.56
CA ALA A 56 51.90 5.70 -4.96
C ALA A 56 51.93 6.70 -3.79
N ILE A 57 50.83 6.81 -3.04
CA ILE A 57 50.72 7.74 -1.91
C ILE A 57 51.56 7.28 -0.72
N SER A 58 51.51 5.99 -0.39
CA SER A 58 52.26 5.41 0.73
C SER A 58 53.73 5.13 0.42
N ASN A 59 54.20 5.41 -0.80
CA ASN A 59 55.52 5.05 -1.32
C ASN A 59 55.95 3.61 -0.95
N THR A 60 55.01 2.66 -1.06
CA THR A 60 55.19 1.29 -0.59
C THR A 60 54.96 0.29 -1.72
N ASN A 61 55.90 -0.65 -1.87
CA ASN A 61 55.76 -1.79 -2.77
C ASN A 61 55.10 -2.98 -2.07
N TRP A 62 54.07 -3.52 -2.69
CA TRP A 62 53.19 -4.54 -2.11
C TRP A 62 53.34 -5.88 -2.85
N ILE A 63 53.71 -6.92 -2.11
CA ILE A 63 53.81 -8.31 -2.57
C ILE A 63 52.55 -9.09 -2.19
N VAL A 64 52.05 -9.94 -3.08
CA VAL A 64 50.87 -10.77 -2.80
C VAL A 64 51.22 -11.79 -1.72
N TYR A 65 50.44 -11.79 -0.64
CA TYR A 65 50.59 -12.76 0.46
C TYR A 65 49.52 -13.84 0.40
N ASN A 66 48.27 -13.44 0.18
CA ASN A 66 47.15 -14.36 0.13
C ASN A 66 46.13 -13.93 -0.92
N TYR A 67 45.57 -14.93 -1.61
CA TYR A 67 44.46 -14.78 -2.54
C TYR A 67 43.41 -15.84 -2.18
N ASN A 68 42.20 -15.39 -1.86
CA ASN A 68 41.10 -16.30 -1.53
C ASN A 68 40.03 -16.24 -2.62
N PRO A 69 40.07 -17.17 -3.60
CA PRO A 69 39.16 -17.13 -4.75
C PRO A 69 37.75 -17.63 -4.44
N ASN A 70 37.33 -17.84 -3.18
CA ASN A 70 36.03 -18.46 -2.89
C ASN A 70 34.86 -17.69 -3.54
N PRO A 71 34.29 -18.21 -4.64
CA PRO A 71 33.37 -17.45 -5.48
C PRO A 71 31.96 -17.41 -4.86
N GLN A 72 31.68 -18.24 -3.85
CA GLN A 72 30.42 -18.18 -3.12
C GLN A 72 30.39 -17.03 -2.10
N LYS A 73 31.55 -16.66 -1.54
CA LYS A 73 31.65 -15.65 -0.47
C LYS A 73 32.17 -14.31 -0.95
N PHE A 74 33.10 -14.30 -1.91
CA PHE A 74 33.81 -13.11 -2.35
C PHE A 74 33.68 -12.94 -3.86
N VAL A 75 33.59 -11.68 -4.28
CA VAL A 75 33.82 -11.25 -5.66
C VAL A 75 35.32 -11.05 -5.86
N PHE A 76 36.01 -10.53 -4.85
CA PHE A 76 37.46 -10.33 -4.83
C PHE A 76 37.99 -10.45 -3.40
N SER A 77 39.16 -11.07 -3.20
CA SER A 77 39.81 -11.12 -1.89
C SER A 77 41.31 -11.33 -2.06
N LYS A 78 42.07 -10.24 -1.91
CA LYS A 78 43.54 -10.26 -1.94
C LYS A 78 44.11 -9.54 -0.74
N THR A 79 45.20 -10.08 -0.24
CA THR A 79 46.02 -9.49 0.82
C THR A 79 47.44 -9.36 0.32
N TRP A 80 47.99 -8.17 0.50
CA TRP A 80 49.37 -7.84 0.21
C TRP A 80 50.13 -7.49 1.47
N LEU A 81 51.41 -7.83 1.50
CA LEU A 81 52.36 -7.39 2.51
C LEU A 81 53.36 -6.44 1.87
N CYS A 82 53.99 -5.58 2.68
CA CYS A 82 55.10 -4.76 2.20
C CYS A 82 56.25 -5.67 1.70
N HIS A 83 56.95 -5.24 0.65
CA HIS A 83 58.16 -5.89 0.12
C HIS A 83 59.27 -6.01 1.19
N HIS A 84 59.27 -5.15 2.20
CA HIS A 84 60.16 -5.24 3.37
C HIS A 84 59.72 -6.28 4.42
N SER A 85 58.66 -7.06 4.19
CA SER A 85 58.30 -8.18 5.07
C SER A 85 59.31 -9.34 4.98
N LYS A 86 59.23 -10.28 5.92
CA LYS A 86 60.02 -11.53 5.93
C LYS A 86 59.53 -12.56 4.89
N LEU A 87 58.37 -12.30 4.28
CA LEU A 87 57.75 -13.23 3.35
C LEU A 87 58.69 -13.49 2.16
N HIS A 88 58.91 -14.77 1.85
CA HIS A 88 59.76 -15.26 0.76
C HIS A 88 61.27 -14.89 0.84
N LYS A 89 61.77 -14.38 1.98
CA LYS A 89 63.21 -14.07 2.16
C LYS A 89 63.92 -15.22 2.86
N ARG A 90 64.94 -15.81 2.19
CA ARG A 90 65.80 -16.85 2.77
C ARG A 90 66.80 -16.30 3.80
N ILE A 91 67.24 -15.05 3.63
CA ILE A 91 68.15 -14.34 4.55
C ILE A 91 67.59 -12.93 4.76
N ALA A 92 67.26 -12.58 5.99
CA ALA A 92 66.76 -11.26 6.36
C ALA A 92 67.91 -10.24 6.36
N LYS A 93 68.06 -9.47 5.28
CA LYS A 93 68.92 -8.27 5.27
C LYS A 93 68.13 -7.07 5.83
N GLY A 94 68.85 -6.05 6.32
CA GLY A 94 68.34 -4.92 7.11
C GLY A 94 66.92 -4.43 6.79
N ASN A 95 66.15 -4.16 7.86
CA ASN A 95 64.74 -3.75 7.85
C ASN A 95 63.74 -4.76 7.26
N ALA A 96 64.04 -6.06 7.32
CA ALA A 96 63.11 -7.12 6.94
C ALA A 96 62.10 -7.49 8.05
N ASP A 97 61.49 -6.53 8.76
CA ASP A 97 60.46 -6.79 9.79
C ASP A 97 59.21 -5.92 9.61
N CYS A 98 58.97 -5.44 8.38
CA CYS A 98 57.81 -4.61 8.12
C CYS A 98 56.51 -5.40 8.29
N LYS A 99 55.66 -4.96 9.22
CA LYS A 99 54.34 -5.54 9.53
C LYS A 99 53.21 -4.94 8.69
N ALA A 100 53.54 -4.10 7.71
CA ALA A 100 52.53 -3.39 6.94
C ALA A 100 51.74 -4.35 6.02
N LYS A 101 50.41 -4.22 6.04
CA LYS A 101 49.49 -5.12 5.34
C LYS A 101 48.36 -4.35 4.67
N LEU A 102 48.11 -4.61 3.40
CA LEU A 102 46.95 -4.10 2.67
C LEU A 102 46.03 -5.27 2.34
N SER A 103 44.74 -5.18 2.62
CA SER A 103 43.77 -6.22 2.30
C SER A 103 42.54 -5.63 1.62
N ASN A 104 42.26 -6.04 0.39
CA ASN A 104 41.04 -5.63 -0.31
C ASN A 104 40.12 -6.84 -0.42
N VAL A 105 38.90 -6.72 0.10
CA VAL A 105 37.91 -7.78 0.16
C VAL A 105 36.56 -7.26 -0.33
N ILE A 106 36.11 -7.75 -1.49
CA ILE A 106 34.78 -7.50 -2.03
C ILE A 106 33.92 -8.73 -1.74
N LYS A 107 32.92 -8.58 -0.89
CA LYS A 107 32.01 -9.66 -0.48
C LYS A 107 30.77 -9.70 -1.37
N LYS A 108 30.25 -10.90 -1.64
CA LYS A 108 28.90 -11.04 -2.21
C LYS A 108 27.84 -10.66 -1.18
N ILE A 109 26.83 -9.90 -1.60
CA ILE A 109 25.69 -9.57 -0.75
C ILE A 109 24.74 -10.76 -0.71
N THR A 110 24.69 -11.44 0.43
CA THR A 110 23.72 -12.52 0.70
C THR A 110 22.68 -12.05 1.70
N LYS A 111 21.56 -12.78 1.83
CA LYS A 111 20.56 -12.53 2.88
C LYS A 111 21.19 -12.52 4.28
N ALA A 112 22.15 -13.40 4.54
CA ALA A 112 22.87 -13.47 5.81
C ALA A 112 23.78 -12.25 6.03
N THR A 113 24.44 -11.76 4.98
CA THR A 113 25.28 -10.55 5.04
C THR A 113 24.42 -9.33 5.39
N LYS A 114 23.27 -9.14 4.72
CA LYS A 114 22.31 -8.06 5.00
C LYS A 114 21.80 -8.08 6.45
N LYS A 115 21.59 -9.27 7.02
CA LYS A 115 21.10 -9.42 8.40
C LYS A 115 22.16 -9.11 9.47
N LYS A 116 23.43 -9.41 9.20
CA LYS A 116 24.51 -9.33 10.20
C LYS A 116 25.31 -8.02 10.13
N ASP A 117 25.47 -7.45 8.95
CA ASP A 117 26.29 -6.25 8.77
C ASP A 117 25.46 -5.00 9.07
N LYS A 118 25.84 -4.25 10.11
CA LYS A 118 25.11 -3.04 10.54
C LYS A 118 25.01 -1.98 9.44
N TYR A 119 26.02 -1.91 8.57
CA TYR A 119 26.05 -0.97 7.45
C TYR A 119 25.21 -1.43 6.26
N LEU A 120 24.78 -2.70 6.21
CA LEU A 120 23.83 -3.19 5.20
C LEU A 120 22.39 -3.22 5.70
N LYS A 121 22.17 -2.92 6.99
CA LYS A 121 20.83 -2.73 7.53
C LYS A 121 20.41 -1.31 7.18
N TYR A 122 19.40 -1.20 6.31
CA TYR A 122 18.77 0.08 6.03
C TYR A 122 18.09 0.57 7.31
N ASP A 123 18.59 1.66 7.90
CA ASP A 123 17.82 2.39 8.90
C ASP A 123 16.74 3.19 8.19
N MET A 124 15.56 2.59 8.18
CA MET A 124 14.36 3.09 7.52
C MET A 124 13.48 3.91 8.45
N THR A 125 13.96 4.24 9.65
CA THR A 125 13.10 4.79 10.71
C THR A 125 12.44 6.10 10.30
N LEU A 126 13.23 7.02 9.72
CA LEU A 126 12.74 8.33 9.29
C LEU A 126 11.78 8.23 8.09
N ALA A 127 12.20 7.49 7.04
CA ALA A 127 11.35 7.28 5.87
C ALA A 127 10.02 6.60 6.26
N ARG A 128 10.07 5.59 7.13
CA ARG A 128 8.86 4.92 7.65
C ARG A 128 7.91 5.90 8.34
N GLN A 129 8.41 6.79 9.18
CA GLN A 129 7.56 7.79 9.85
C GLN A 129 6.89 8.73 8.84
N GLN A 130 7.62 9.17 7.82
CA GLN A 130 7.06 10.01 6.75
C GLN A 130 5.97 9.28 5.96
N PHE A 131 6.21 8.02 5.57
CA PHE A 131 5.20 7.23 4.88
C PHE A 131 3.97 6.96 5.73
N TYR A 132 4.12 6.70 7.03
CA TYR A 132 2.97 6.56 7.93
C TYR A 132 2.14 7.85 8.01
N GLN A 133 2.78 9.02 7.94
CA GLN A 133 2.06 10.28 7.86
C GLN A 133 1.30 10.39 6.53
N TYR A 134 1.94 10.10 5.39
CA TYR A 134 1.28 10.11 4.08
C TYR A 134 0.03 9.21 4.04
N PHE A 135 0.11 8.02 4.63
CA PHE A 135 -1.04 7.11 4.72
C PHE A 135 -2.13 7.67 5.63
N SER A 136 -1.75 8.33 6.74
CA SER A 136 -2.69 8.99 7.64
C SER A 136 -3.39 10.18 6.98
N ASP A 137 -2.71 10.84 6.03
CA ASP A 137 -3.27 11.91 5.20
C ASP A 137 -4.14 11.37 4.03
N GLY A 138 -4.26 10.04 3.91
CA GLY A 138 -5.13 9.38 2.94
C GLY A 138 -4.48 9.05 1.59
N MET A 139 -3.15 9.17 1.47
CA MET A 139 -2.46 8.79 0.23
C MET A 139 -2.38 7.27 0.08
N SER A 140 -2.64 6.77 -1.14
CA SER A 140 -2.34 5.38 -1.50
C SER A 140 -0.83 5.13 -1.55
N PRO A 141 -0.37 3.86 -1.49
CA PRO A 141 1.05 3.52 -1.63
C PRO A 141 1.73 4.14 -2.87
N ILE A 142 1.01 4.20 -3.98
CA ILE A 142 1.52 4.72 -5.26
C ILE A 142 1.63 6.25 -5.20
N GLU A 143 0.61 6.93 -4.66
CA GLU A 143 0.62 8.38 -4.51
C GLU A 143 1.71 8.81 -3.54
N ALA A 144 1.81 8.15 -2.38
CA ALA A 144 2.85 8.39 -1.40
C ALA A 144 4.25 8.19 -1.99
N PHE A 145 4.45 7.13 -2.78
CA PHE A 145 5.72 6.87 -3.48
C PHE A 145 6.09 8.02 -4.42
N ARG A 146 5.19 8.40 -5.33
CA ARG A 146 5.42 9.48 -6.29
C ARG A 146 5.65 10.83 -5.60
N PHE A 147 4.86 11.12 -4.58
CA PHE A 147 5.00 12.34 -3.79
C PHE A 147 6.37 12.40 -3.12
N HIS A 148 6.82 11.28 -2.55
CA HIS A 148 8.10 11.20 -1.87
C HIS A 148 9.29 11.30 -2.84
N GLU A 149 9.24 10.63 -4.00
CA GLU A 149 10.27 10.77 -5.04
C GLU A 149 10.36 12.21 -5.57
N ASN A 150 9.21 12.84 -5.83
CA ASN A 150 9.16 14.22 -6.31
C ASN A 150 9.84 15.20 -5.35
N LYS A 151 9.79 14.94 -4.04
CA LYS A 151 10.49 15.77 -3.05
C LYS A 151 12.01 15.76 -3.28
N PHE A 152 12.60 14.59 -3.51
CA PHE A 152 14.04 14.49 -3.80
C PHE A 152 14.41 15.11 -5.14
N LEU A 153 13.53 14.99 -6.15
CA LEU A 153 13.74 15.61 -7.46
C LEU A 153 13.72 17.14 -7.39
N LEU A 154 12.82 17.73 -6.59
CA LEU A 154 12.74 19.18 -6.38
C LEU A 154 13.94 19.73 -5.59
N GLU A 155 14.54 18.90 -4.74
CA GLU A 155 15.72 19.25 -3.95
C GLU A 155 17.04 18.96 -4.69
N ASP A 156 16.99 18.52 -5.96
CA ASP A 156 18.15 18.01 -6.73
C ASP A 156 18.98 16.95 -5.97
N ASN A 157 18.33 16.22 -5.06
CA ASN A 157 18.97 15.26 -4.18
C ASN A 157 18.94 13.85 -4.77
N PHE A 158 19.69 13.66 -5.86
CA PHE A 158 19.83 12.38 -6.56
C PHE A 158 20.37 11.27 -5.65
N MET A 159 21.18 11.64 -4.66
CA MET A 159 21.76 10.71 -3.69
C MET A 159 20.70 10.12 -2.76
N GLY A 160 19.77 10.95 -2.28
CA GLY A 160 18.62 10.52 -1.48
C GLY A 160 17.65 9.65 -2.28
N LEU A 161 17.40 10.03 -3.53
CA LEU A 161 16.55 9.27 -4.45
C LEU A 161 17.05 7.82 -4.67
N ALA A 162 18.37 7.65 -4.79
CA ALA A 162 18.99 6.34 -4.98
C ALA A 162 19.24 5.56 -3.66
N ASN A 163 18.95 6.14 -2.49
CA ASN A 163 19.22 5.54 -1.19
C ASN A 163 17.97 4.85 -0.62
N PRO A 164 17.90 3.50 -0.58
CA PRO A 164 16.72 2.79 -0.11
C PRO A 164 16.37 3.00 1.37
N SER A 165 17.27 3.56 2.19
CA SER A 165 16.96 3.97 3.58
C SER A 165 16.15 5.27 3.63
N LEU A 166 16.33 6.14 2.65
CA LEU A 166 15.69 7.46 2.56
C LEU A 166 14.52 7.45 1.59
N ASN A 167 14.70 6.85 0.41
CA ASN A 167 13.69 6.65 -0.62
C ASN A 167 13.41 5.14 -0.80
N PRO A 168 12.42 4.60 -0.08
CA PRO A 168 12.12 3.17 -0.11
C PRO A 168 11.62 2.72 -1.48
N THR A 169 11.87 1.45 -1.80
CA THR A 169 11.28 0.84 -3.00
C THR A 169 9.76 0.68 -2.86
N LEU A 170 9.04 0.66 -3.98
CA LEU A 170 7.59 0.51 -3.99
C LEU A 170 7.10 -0.73 -3.21
N ASN A 171 7.80 -1.86 -3.31
CA ASN A 171 7.46 -3.07 -2.54
C ASN A 171 7.59 -2.86 -1.02
N GLN A 172 8.60 -2.12 -0.58
CA GLN A 172 8.75 -1.76 0.83
C GLN A 172 7.61 -0.85 1.27
N ILE A 173 7.18 0.08 0.43
CA ILE A 173 6.06 0.99 0.71
C ILE A 173 4.74 0.21 0.85
N TYR A 174 4.46 -0.74 -0.04
CA TYR A 174 3.31 -1.63 0.12
C TYR A 174 3.35 -2.40 1.44
N TYR A 175 4.50 -2.97 1.79
CA TYR A 175 4.67 -3.65 3.08
C TYR A 175 4.45 -2.70 4.28
N LEU A 176 4.99 -1.48 4.21
CA LEU A 176 4.77 -0.45 5.23
C LEU A 176 3.29 -0.07 5.35
N HIS A 177 2.60 0.05 4.22
CA HIS A 177 1.18 0.34 4.18
C HIS A 177 0.35 -0.79 4.79
N GLU A 178 0.66 -2.06 4.52
CA GLU A 178 0.01 -3.20 5.18
C GLU A 178 0.23 -3.17 6.69
N CYS A 179 1.47 -2.99 7.15
CA CYS A 179 1.77 -2.87 8.57
C CYS A 179 1.03 -1.71 9.24
N TRP A 180 0.99 -0.55 8.57
CA TRP A 180 0.26 0.62 9.04
C TRP A 180 -1.25 0.37 9.07
N ARG A 181 -1.82 -0.25 8.03
CA ARG A 181 -3.24 -0.58 7.93
C ARG A 181 -3.64 -1.54 9.03
N ASP A 182 -2.89 -2.61 9.25
CA ASP A 182 -3.21 -3.58 10.30
C ASP A 182 -3.18 -2.94 11.69
N ALA A 183 -2.22 -2.03 11.95
CA ALA A 183 -2.12 -1.31 13.21
C ALA A 183 -3.24 -0.26 13.43
N ASN A 184 -3.65 0.44 12.36
CA ASN A 184 -4.54 1.62 12.46
C ASN A 184 -5.99 1.36 12.03
N LEU A 185 -6.21 0.51 11.03
CA LEU A 185 -7.51 0.20 10.42
C LEU A 185 -7.97 -1.24 10.70
N GLY A 186 -7.05 -2.13 11.07
CA GLY A 186 -7.33 -3.55 11.34
C GLY A 186 -7.08 -4.43 10.12
N SER A 187 -7.27 -5.73 10.31
CA SER A 187 -7.08 -6.72 9.25
C SER A 187 -8.22 -6.64 8.22
N SER A 188 -7.89 -6.82 6.95
CA SER A 188 -8.90 -6.95 5.87
C SER A 188 -9.80 -8.18 6.05
N ILE A 189 -9.38 -9.16 6.85
CA ILE A 189 -10.12 -10.40 7.10
C ILE A 189 -11.08 -10.23 8.31
N ASN A 190 -10.66 -9.49 9.33
CA ASN A 190 -11.47 -9.22 10.52
C ASN A 190 -11.39 -7.72 10.90
N PRO A 191 -12.30 -6.89 10.36
CA PRO A 191 -12.29 -5.46 10.64
C PRO A 191 -12.89 -5.10 12.01
N PHE A 192 -13.52 -6.06 12.71
CA PHE A 192 -14.35 -5.76 13.87
C PHE A 192 -13.58 -5.27 15.08
N ASP A 193 -12.43 -5.84 15.38
CA ASP A 193 -11.69 -5.51 16.60
C ASP A 193 -11.29 -4.03 16.60
N LYS A 194 -10.70 -3.57 15.48
CA LYS A 194 -10.32 -2.17 15.31
C LYS A 194 -11.52 -1.25 15.16
N LEU A 195 -12.59 -1.71 14.50
CA LEU A 195 -13.80 -0.91 14.37
C LEU A 195 -14.48 -0.69 15.73
N LYS A 196 -14.59 -1.74 16.57
CA LYS A 196 -15.09 -1.69 17.95
C LYS A 196 -14.24 -0.75 18.81
N GLU A 197 -12.91 -0.79 18.67
CA GLU A 197 -11.99 0.17 19.31
C GLU A 197 -12.30 1.63 18.95
N LYS A 198 -12.69 1.90 17.69
CA LYS A 198 -12.97 3.27 17.20
C LYS A 198 -14.40 3.76 17.42
N VAL A 199 -15.33 2.91 17.87
CA VAL A 199 -16.73 3.30 18.13
C VAL A 199 -16.85 4.53 19.03
N PRO A 200 -16.15 4.60 20.19
CA PRO A 200 -16.28 5.75 21.09
C PRO A 200 -15.90 7.07 20.42
N PHE A 201 -14.92 7.05 19.51
CA PHE A 201 -14.53 8.22 18.74
C PHE A 201 -15.66 8.64 17.78
N TYR A 202 -16.25 7.70 17.03
CA TYR A 202 -17.35 8.02 16.12
C TYR A 202 -18.60 8.53 16.86
N GLU A 203 -18.89 7.97 18.02
CA GLU A 203 -19.99 8.43 18.87
C GLU A 203 -19.73 9.83 19.43
N SER A 204 -18.47 10.17 19.75
CA SER A 204 -18.10 11.51 20.23
C SER A 204 -18.36 12.62 19.20
N ILE A 205 -18.26 12.30 17.90
CA ILE A 205 -18.60 13.20 16.79
C ILE A 205 -20.07 13.08 16.35
N GLY A 206 -20.90 12.36 17.11
CA GLY A 206 -22.34 12.22 16.89
C GLY A 206 -22.75 11.17 15.84
N THR A 207 -21.80 10.37 15.34
CA THR A 207 -22.09 9.26 14.42
C THR A 207 -22.53 8.03 15.20
N THR A 208 -23.66 7.44 14.83
CA THR A 208 -24.10 6.17 15.40
C THR A 208 -23.56 5.02 14.57
N VAL A 209 -22.88 4.10 15.25
CA VAL A 209 -22.38 2.85 14.67
C VAL A 209 -23.06 1.69 15.40
N LYS A 210 -23.72 0.80 14.67
CA LYS A 210 -24.31 -0.42 15.23
C LYS A 210 -23.81 -1.65 14.51
N PHE A 211 -23.60 -2.72 15.26
CA PHE A 211 -23.06 -3.98 14.78
C PHE A 211 -24.12 -5.07 14.87
N HIS A 212 -24.04 -5.99 13.92
CA HIS A 212 -24.63 -7.31 13.99
C HIS A 212 -23.52 -8.28 13.59
N ASP A 213 -23.11 -9.15 14.52
CA ASP A 213 -21.95 -10.04 14.38
C ASP A 213 -22.29 -11.53 14.51
N ASP A 214 -23.50 -11.91 14.10
CA ASP A 214 -23.88 -13.33 13.90
C ASP A 214 -23.24 -13.90 12.62
N HIS A 215 -23.64 -15.11 12.20
CA HIS A 215 -23.12 -15.83 11.02
C HIS A 215 -22.93 -14.98 9.75
N LEU A 216 -23.67 -13.87 9.60
CA LEU A 216 -23.47 -12.85 8.57
C LEU A 216 -23.36 -11.49 9.24
N TRP A 217 -22.22 -10.83 9.06
CA TRP A 217 -21.98 -9.56 9.73
C TRP A 217 -22.54 -8.35 8.97
N ALA A 218 -23.01 -7.37 9.71
CA ALA A 218 -23.45 -6.08 9.21
C ALA A 218 -23.08 -4.93 10.15
N VAL A 219 -22.74 -3.78 9.57
CA VAL A 219 -22.42 -2.53 10.25
C VAL A 219 -23.35 -1.44 9.73
N LEU A 220 -24.15 -0.85 10.60
CA LEU A 220 -25.00 0.29 10.31
C LEU A 220 -24.30 1.57 10.76
N LEU A 221 -24.14 2.51 9.83
CA LEU A 221 -23.55 3.83 10.03
C LEU A 221 -24.60 4.92 9.81
N VAL A 222 -24.77 5.81 10.79
CA VAL A 222 -25.67 6.95 10.71
C VAL A 222 -24.95 8.21 11.19
N THR A 223 -24.57 9.08 10.25
CA THR A 223 -23.93 10.36 10.55
C THR A 223 -24.94 11.39 11.09
N PRO A 224 -24.49 12.47 11.76
CA PRO A 224 -25.37 13.56 12.16
C PRO A 224 -26.19 14.15 11.01
N LEU A 225 -25.62 14.23 9.80
CA LEU A 225 -26.32 14.70 8.62
C LEU A 225 -27.49 13.78 8.23
N MET A 226 -27.29 12.46 8.29
CA MET A 226 -28.34 11.49 8.00
C MET A 226 -29.47 11.51 9.05
N LYS A 227 -29.12 11.66 10.34
CA LYS A 227 -30.10 11.77 11.43
C LYS A 227 -31.07 12.94 11.26
N ARG A 228 -30.61 14.05 10.69
CA ARG A 228 -31.47 15.23 10.41
C ARG A 228 -32.64 14.92 9.47
N ASN A 229 -32.51 13.89 8.64
CA ASN A 229 -33.54 13.48 7.69
C ASN A 229 -34.58 12.53 8.33
N HIS A 230 -34.29 11.91 9.47
CA HIS A 230 -35.16 10.91 10.12
C HIS A 230 -36.54 11.45 10.56
N PRO A 231 -36.69 12.71 11.02
CA PRO A 231 -37.99 13.23 11.43
C PRO A 231 -38.98 13.50 10.28
N LEU A 232 -38.50 13.57 9.03
CA LEU A 232 -39.33 13.87 7.86
C LEU A 232 -40.49 12.86 7.73
N SER A 233 -41.62 13.28 7.18
CA SER A 233 -42.72 12.34 6.89
C SER A 233 -42.29 11.32 5.83
N SER A 234 -41.56 11.77 4.81
CA SER A 234 -41.09 10.92 3.71
C SER A 234 -40.13 9.82 4.13
N SER A 235 -39.36 10.00 5.22
CA SER A 235 -38.44 8.97 5.73
C SER A 235 -39.15 7.84 6.49
N LYS A 236 -40.43 8.04 6.82
CA LYS A 236 -41.28 7.08 7.54
C LYS A 236 -42.21 6.28 6.62
N GLU A 237 -42.27 6.63 5.34
CA GLU A 237 -43.16 5.99 4.37
C GLU A 237 -42.40 5.02 3.46
N ILE A 238 -41.51 5.54 2.61
CA ILE A 238 -40.84 4.76 1.57
C ILE A 238 -39.34 5.02 1.66
N ILE A 239 -38.58 3.93 1.80
CA ILE A 239 -37.12 3.94 1.81
C ILE A 239 -36.63 3.26 0.54
N PHE A 240 -35.84 3.99 -0.23
CA PHE A 240 -35.09 3.47 -1.37
C PHE A 240 -33.78 2.87 -0.86
N ILE A 241 -33.39 1.76 -1.45
CA ILE A 241 -32.17 1.04 -1.10
C ILE A 241 -31.36 0.94 -2.37
N ASP A 242 -30.17 1.54 -2.34
CA ASP A 242 -29.19 1.43 -3.42
C ASP A 242 -27.97 0.68 -2.88
N SER A 243 -27.51 -0.32 -3.63
CA SER A 243 -26.42 -1.19 -3.21
C SER A 243 -25.32 -1.17 -4.26
N THR A 244 -24.13 -0.77 -3.85
CA THR A 244 -22.93 -0.87 -4.68
C THR A 244 -22.15 -2.11 -4.25
N ALA A 245 -22.10 -3.11 -5.13
CA ALA A 245 -21.17 -4.22 -5.00
C ALA A 245 -19.76 -3.73 -5.40
N SER A 246 -18.71 -4.23 -4.72
CA SER A 246 -17.29 -3.91 -4.94
C SER A 246 -16.66 -2.85 -4.01
N CYS A 247 -16.95 -2.90 -2.71
CA CYS A 247 -16.01 -2.35 -1.73
C CYS A 247 -15.14 -3.52 -1.21
N GLU A 248 -13.85 -3.48 -1.53
CA GLU A 248 -12.78 -4.47 -1.25
C GLU A 248 -13.21 -5.82 -0.61
N THR A 249 -13.01 -6.91 -1.36
CA THR A 249 -13.00 -8.31 -0.84
C THR A 249 -14.22 -8.69 0.01
N SER A 250 -15.39 -8.84 -0.63
CA SER A 250 -16.65 -9.47 -0.11
C SER A 250 -17.62 -8.61 0.70
N SER A 251 -17.46 -7.29 0.75
CA SER A 251 -18.45 -6.39 1.38
C SER A 251 -19.30 -5.63 0.36
N ILE A 252 -20.59 -5.45 0.69
CA ILE A 252 -21.55 -4.62 -0.03
C ILE A 252 -21.81 -3.38 0.81
N ILE A 253 -21.80 -2.22 0.15
CA ILE A 253 -22.26 -0.98 0.73
C ILE A 253 -23.68 -0.73 0.23
N THR A 254 -24.61 -0.64 1.16
CA THR A 254 -26.02 -0.39 0.91
C THR A 254 -26.43 0.94 1.55
N ILE A 255 -26.87 1.89 0.73
CA ILE A 255 -27.30 3.22 1.13
C ILE A 255 -28.82 3.23 1.21
N LYS A 256 -29.36 3.65 2.36
CA LYS A 256 -30.80 3.87 2.57
C LYS A 256 -31.14 5.32 2.32
N LEU A 257 -32.09 5.58 1.44
CA LEU A 257 -32.47 6.91 0.97
C LEU A 257 -33.98 7.15 1.18
N SER A 258 -34.39 8.37 1.46
CA SER A 258 -35.78 8.81 1.41
C SER A 258 -36.01 9.68 0.17
N ALA A 259 -37.06 9.40 -0.60
CA ALA A 259 -37.45 10.30 -1.68
C ALA A 259 -38.15 11.53 -1.11
N THR A 260 -37.62 12.71 -1.43
CA THR A 260 -38.18 13.99 -1.03
C THR A 260 -38.41 14.87 -2.27
N LYS A 261 -39.06 16.02 -2.06
CA LYS A 261 -39.27 17.01 -3.14
C LYS A 261 -37.95 17.54 -3.72
N VAL A 262 -36.85 17.46 -2.98
CA VAL A 262 -35.51 17.93 -3.39
C VAL A 262 -34.60 16.79 -3.85
N GLY A 263 -35.14 15.57 -4.01
CA GLY A 263 -34.38 14.39 -4.42
C GLY A 263 -34.24 13.35 -3.30
N ALA A 264 -33.29 12.43 -3.49
CA ALA A 264 -33.03 11.34 -2.56
C ALA A 264 -32.12 11.80 -1.41
N LEU A 265 -32.64 11.79 -0.18
CA LEU A 265 -31.87 12.16 1.01
C LEU A 265 -31.37 10.92 1.75
N PRO A 266 -30.10 10.87 2.18
CA PRO A 266 -29.56 9.71 2.86
C PRO A 266 -30.06 9.58 4.30
N LEU A 267 -30.42 8.36 4.67
CA LEU A 267 -30.91 7.98 6.00
C LEU A 267 -29.90 7.14 6.78
N ALA A 268 -29.18 6.25 6.11
CA ALA A 268 -28.14 5.41 6.71
C ALA A 268 -27.27 4.75 5.63
N VAL A 269 -26.08 4.32 6.02
CA VAL A 269 -25.22 3.42 5.24
C VAL A 269 -25.10 2.11 5.98
N MET A 270 -25.21 1.00 5.27
CA MET A 270 -25.05 -0.34 5.80
C MET A 270 -23.92 -1.03 5.04
N ILE A 271 -22.90 -1.48 5.76
CA ILE A 271 -21.79 -2.25 5.22
C ILE A 271 -21.98 -3.68 5.70
N HIS A 272 -22.09 -4.65 4.79
CA HIS A 272 -22.36 -6.02 5.16
C HIS A 272 -21.69 -7.00 4.21
N VAL A 273 -21.54 -8.25 4.60
CA VAL A 273 -21.06 -9.29 3.69
C VAL A 273 -21.99 -9.46 2.49
N SER A 274 -21.40 -9.67 1.32
CA SER A 274 -22.13 -10.09 0.13
C SER A 274 -22.61 -11.52 0.34
N ASN A 275 -23.90 -11.70 0.57
CA ASN A 275 -24.56 -12.97 0.29
C ASN A 275 -25.69 -12.76 -0.71
N HIS A 276 -26.15 -13.87 -1.28
CA HIS A 276 -27.17 -13.95 -2.31
C HIS A 276 -28.30 -12.93 -2.04
N PRO A 277 -28.67 -12.11 -3.03
CA PRO A 277 -29.73 -11.13 -2.84
C PRO A 277 -31.05 -11.86 -2.58
N ASP A 278 -31.74 -11.52 -1.49
CA ASP A 278 -33.07 -12.06 -1.19
C ASP A 278 -34.14 -11.61 -2.20
N LEU A 279 -33.85 -10.52 -2.92
CA LEU A 279 -34.79 -9.88 -3.82
C LEU A 279 -34.10 -9.16 -4.98
N PHE A 280 -34.60 -9.38 -6.18
CA PHE A 280 -34.26 -8.60 -7.38
C PHE A 280 -35.44 -7.74 -7.81
N MET A 281 -35.16 -6.51 -8.25
CA MET A 281 -36.13 -5.67 -8.93
C MET A 281 -35.63 -5.37 -10.34
N SER A 282 -36.16 -6.10 -11.34
CA SER A 282 -35.67 -6.08 -12.72
C SER A 282 -36.74 -5.62 -13.71
N ASN A 283 -36.35 -5.35 -14.95
CA ASN A 283 -37.30 -5.04 -16.02
C ASN A 283 -38.18 -6.27 -16.36
N ASN A 284 -39.10 -6.13 -17.32
CA ASN A 284 -39.88 -7.27 -17.80
C ASN A 284 -39.15 -8.05 -18.91
N SER A 285 -37.94 -8.55 -18.64
CA SER A 285 -37.16 -9.41 -19.55
C SER A 285 -37.20 -10.85 -19.05
N SER A 286 -37.73 -11.76 -19.88
CA SER A 286 -37.74 -13.19 -19.58
C SER A 286 -36.34 -13.79 -19.50
N ALA A 287 -35.41 -13.31 -20.33
CA ALA A 287 -34.02 -13.74 -20.33
C ALA A 287 -33.31 -13.33 -19.03
N GLU A 288 -33.51 -12.09 -18.58
CA GLU A 288 -32.95 -11.59 -17.33
C GLU A 288 -33.52 -12.35 -16.12
N LYS A 289 -34.85 -12.53 -16.08
CA LYS A 289 -35.52 -13.28 -15.00
C LYS A 289 -35.06 -14.75 -14.94
N GLY A 290 -34.90 -15.38 -16.10
CA GLY A 290 -34.41 -16.76 -16.21
C GLY A 290 -32.97 -16.91 -15.73
N ALA A 291 -32.09 -15.97 -16.08
CA ALA A 291 -30.71 -15.95 -15.60
C ALA A 291 -30.65 -15.74 -14.08
N LEU A 292 -31.42 -14.80 -13.54
CA LEU A 292 -31.50 -14.54 -12.10
C LEU A 292 -32.04 -15.76 -11.34
N ALA A 293 -33.07 -16.44 -11.86
CA ALA A 293 -33.64 -17.64 -11.25
C ALA A 293 -32.67 -18.83 -11.25
N ALA A 294 -31.83 -18.95 -12.30
CA ALA A 294 -30.84 -20.01 -12.40
C ALA A 294 -29.67 -19.83 -11.43
N VAL A 295 -29.23 -18.58 -11.22
CA VAL A 295 -28.07 -18.25 -10.36
C VAL A 295 -28.49 -18.09 -8.89
N TRP A 296 -29.68 -17.55 -8.63
CA TRP A 296 -30.21 -17.30 -7.28
C TRP A 296 -31.67 -17.74 -7.17
N PRO A 297 -31.94 -19.06 -7.04
CA PRO A 297 -33.30 -19.60 -7.06
C PRO A 297 -34.16 -19.16 -5.87
N GLU A 298 -33.54 -18.88 -4.72
CA GLU A 298 -34.23 -18.42 -3.51
C GLU A 298 -34.56 -16.91 -3.53
N ALA A 299 -34.01 -16.16 -4.51
CA ALA A 299 -34.21 -14.72 -4.60
C ALA A 299 -35.59 -14.38 -5.19
N LYS A 300 -36.38 -13.61 -4.47
CA LYS A 300 -37.70 -13.16 -4.97
C LYS A 300 -37.52 -12.12 -6.06
N GLN A 301 -38.10 -12.34 -7.23
CA GLN A 301 -38.01 -11.39 -8.34
C GLN A 301 -39.26 -10.52 -8.44
N LEU A 302 -39.09 -9.20 -8.43
CA LEU A 302 -40.13 -8.19 -8.61
C LEU A 302 -39.90 -7.41 -9.90
N LEU A 303 -40.99 -6.91 -10.49
CA LEU A 303 -40.93 -5.96 -11.59
C LEU A 303 -40.56 -4.56 -11.08
N CYS A 304 -39.64 -3.92 -11.80
CA CYS A 304 -39.25 -2.54 -11.57
C CYS A 304 -40.43 -1.58 -11.77
N HIS A 305 -40.73 -0.80 -10.74
CA HIS A 305 -41.86 0.14 -10.75
C HIS A 305 -41.73 1.20 -11.87
N PHE A 306 -40.50 1.64 -12.17
CA PHE A 306 -40.25 2.57 -13.28
C PHE A 306 -40.66 1.98 -14.63
N HIS A 307 -40.28 0.73 -14.91
CA HIS A 307 -40.60 0.08 -16.18
C HIS A 307 -42.09 -0.28 -16.29
N VAL A 308 -42.75 -0.60 -15.17
CA VAL A 308 -44.21 -0.78 -15.14
C VAL A 308 -44.91 0.54 -15.45
N ALA A 309 -44.51 1.64 -14.81
CA ALA A 309 -45.08 2.96 -15.07
C ALA A 309 -44.80 3.45 -16.50
N GLN A 310 -43.60 3.20 -17.02
CA GLN A 310 -43.24 3.52 -18.40
C GLN A 310 -44.05 2.68 -19.41
N ALA A 311 -44.25 1.39 -19.15
CA ALA A 311 -45.07 0.52 -20.01
C ALA A 311 -46.54 0.94 -19.98
N GLU A 312 -47.10 1.27 -18.81
CA GLU A 312 -48.46 1.82 -18.68
C GLU A 312 -48.58 3.17 -19.42
N TRP A 313 -47.59 4.05 -19.30
CA TRP A 313 -47.55 5.32 -20.03
C TRP A 313 -47.51 5.07 -21.55
N CYS A 314 -46.57 4.27 -22.04
CA CYS A 314 -46.49 3.93 -23.46
C CYS A 314 -47.79 3.28 -23.96
N TRP A 315 -48.42 2.40 -23.19
CA TRP A 315 -49.72 1.80 -23.52
C TRP A 315 -50.83 2.85 -23.64
N LEU A 316 -50.91 3.78 -22.68
CA LEU A 316 -51.88 4.88 -22.70
C LEU A 316 -51.74 5.75 -23.96
N PHE A 317 -50.53 5.88 -24.51
CA PHE A 317 -50.25 6.73 -25.67
C PHE A 317 -50.12 5.98 -27.01
N SER A 318 -50.20 4.64 -27.03
CA SER A 318 -49.94 3.83 -28.25
C SER A 318 -51.18 3.19 -28.89
N TYR A 319 -52.40 3.45 -28.40
CA TYR A 319 -53.62 2.95 -29.06
C TYR A 319 -54.67 4.05 -29.31
N LYS A 320 -55.35 3.94 -30.46
CA LYS A 320 -56.40 4.82 -30.99
C LYS A 320 -57.65 4.94 -30.08
N MET A 321 -57.53 5.49 -28.88
CA MET A 321 -58.65 5.78 -27.97
C MET A 321 -58.80 7.27 -27.62
N MET A 322 -58.07 8.17 -28.27
CA MET A 322 -58.21 9.60 -28.05
C MET A 322 -59.37 10.20 -28.87
N GLU A 323 -60.61 9.91 -28.47
CA GLU A 323 -61.72 10.84 -28.68
C GLU A 323 -61.76 11.84 -27.51
N GLN A 324 -61.77 13.12 -27.85
CA GLN A 324 -61.09 14.20 -27.12
C GLN A 324 -61.72 14.76 -25.83
N GLU A 325 -62.75 14.18 -25.23
CA GLU A 325 -63.41 14.81 -24.05
C GLU A 325 -63.20 14.13 -22.69
N LYS A 326 -62.64 12.91 -22.62
CA LYS A 326 -62.48 12.17 -21.33
C LYS A 326 -61.16 12.41 -20.59
N ASN A 327 -60.28 13.28 -21.12
CA ASN A 327 -58.92 13.44 -20.61
C ASN A 327 -58.82 14.08 -19.21
N SER A 328 -59.72 15.01 -18.83
CA SER A 328 -59.57 15.69 -17.52
C SER A 328 -59.96 14.79 -16.34
N THR A 329 -61.03 14.00 -16.48
CA THR A 329 -61.50 13.08 -15.45
C THR A 329 -60.56 11.88 -15.34
N PHE A 330 -60.06 11.37 -16.47
CA PHE A 330 -59.15 10.24 -16.48
C PHE A 330 -57.76 10.58 -15.92
N ILE A 331 -57.18 11.75 -16.23
CA ILE A 331 -55.91 12.20 -15.62
C ILE A 331 -56.07 12.43 -14.11
N LYS A 332 -57.22 12.94 -13.67
CA LYS A 332 -57.55 13.03 -12.23
C LYS A 332 -57.66 11.64 -11.59
N THR A 333 -58.31 10.68 -12.24
CA THR A 333 -58.39 9.29 -11.74
C THR A 333 -57.03 8.59 -11.73
N PHE A 334 -56.17 8.80 -12.74
CA PHE A 334 -54.81 8.25 -12.79
C PHE A 334 -53.89 8.85 -11.72
N SER A 335 -53.98 10.16 -11.49
CA SER A 335 -53.31 10.85 -10.39
C SER A 335 -53.81 10.33 -9.03
N SER A 336 -55.10 10.03 -8.93
CA SER A 336 -55.68 9.43 -7.73
C SER A 336 -55.23 7.97 -7.56
N CYS A 337 -55.16 7.15 -8.61
CA CYS A 337 -54.73 5.74 -8.53
C CYS A 337 -53.25 5.61 -8.18
N THR A 338 -52.39 6.49 -8.71
CA THR A 338 -50.97 6.55 -8.33
C THR A 338 -50.77 7.05 -6.90
N GLN A 339 -51.68 7.88 -6.37
CA GLN A 339 -51.71 8.24 -4.94
C GLN A 339 -52.33 7.17 -4.04
N TYR A 340 -53.38 6.47 -4.49
CA TYR A 340 -54.18 5.53 -3.69
C TYR A 340 -53.62 4.09 -3.70
N ARG A 341 -52.94 3.67 -4.78
CA ARG A 341 -52.28 2.35 -4.87
C ARG A 341 -50.85 2.32 -4.31
N LYS A 342 -50.41 3.39 -3.62
CA LYS A 342 -49.23 3.33 -2.73
C LYS A 342 -49.41 2.34 -1.56
N ARG A 343 -50.63 1.86 -1.28
CA ARG A 343 -50.90 0.95 -0.15
C ARG A 343 -50.89 -0.55 -0.47
N TYR A 344 -50.95 -0.98 -1.73
CA TYR A 344 -51.02 -2.41 -2.07
C TYR A 344 -50.31 -2.68 -3.40
N LEU A 345 -49.00 -2.94 -3.34
CA LEU A 345 -48.21 -3.49 -4.44
C LEU A 345 -47.38 -4.67 -3.91
N PHE A 346 -48.08 -5.66 -3.37
CA PHE A 346 -47.56 -7.03 -3.28
C PHE A 346 -48.54 -7.92 -4.05
N CYS A 347 -48.38 -7.97 -5.36
CA CYS A 347 -48.89 -9.10 -6.12
C CYS A 347 -47.75 -10.12 -6.16
N SER A 348 -47.83 -11.15 -5.32
CA SER A 348 -47.12 -12.40 -5.61
C SER A 348 -47.81 -13.01 -6.82
N LEU A 349 -47.08 -13.13 -7.93
CA LEU A 349 -47.47 -14.09 -8.96
C LEU A 349 -47.03 -15.44 -8.43
N ASN A 350 -48.01 -16.30 -8.13
CA ASN A 350 -47.78 -17.73 -7.94
C ASN A 350 -47.28 -18.35 -9.24
#